data_AF-A0A2E2WI68-F1
#
_entry.id   AF-A0A2E2WI68-F1
#
_cell.length_a   1.000
_cell.length_b   1.000
_cell.length_c   1.000
_cell.angle_alpha   90.00
_cell.angle_beta   90.00
_cell.angle_gamma   90.00
#
_symmetry.space_group_name_H-M   'P 1'
#
loop_
_entity.id
_entity.type
_entity.pdbx_description
1 polymer ?
#
loop_
_entity_poly.entity_id
_entity_poly.type
_entity_poly.pdbx_seq_one_letter_code
_entity_poly.pdbx_strand_id
1 'polypeptide(L)'
;MFPNHSPAPWQERYTHGTPGIFRIYAGETLVTEVRTSDEERQAPDAHLITAAPLLYEALRELLDSAEEGLMQNGEGCECDRCDDAKHAAYRALGFAEGRTRLKEGQSGTF
;
A
#
# COMPACT_ATOMS: atom_id res chain seq x y z
N MET A 1 -16.20 -8.83 -5.28
CA MET A 1 -16.41 -7.47 -5.79
C MET A 1 -15.97 -6.51 -4.71
N PHE A 2 -14.84 -5.84 -4.92
CA PHE A 2 -14.41 -4.78 -4.03
C PHE A 2 -15.41 -3.61 -4.12
N PRO A 3 -15.67 -2.87 -3.04
CA PRO A 3 -16.40 -1.61 -3.15
C PRO A 3 -15.66 -0.70 -4.14
N ASN A 4 -16.40 0.08 -4.94
CA ASN A 4 -15.83 1.06 -5.87
C ASN A 4 -14.75 1.88 -5.14
N HIS A 5 -13.52 1.69 -5.57
CA HIS A 5 -12.36 2.35 -4.99
C HIS A 5 -12.31 3.79 -5.48
N SER A 6 -12.36 4.75 -4.54
CA SER A 6 -12.16 6.16 -4.84
C SER A 6 -10.82 6.55 -4.22
N PRO A 7 -9.79 6.86 -5.03
CA PRO A 7 -8.48 7.21 -4.52
C PRO A 7 -8.60 8.42 -3.60
N ALA A 8 -8.01 8.34 -2.41
CA ALA A 8 -7.96 9.48 -1.51
C ALA A 8 -6.93 10.49 -2.02
N PRO A 9 -7.13 11.81 -1.82
CA PRO A 9 -6.12 12.82 -2.15
C PRO A 9 -5.01 12.79 -1.10
N TRP A 10 -4.14 11.80 -1.20
CA TRP A 10 -3.06 11.56 -0.25
C TRP A 10 -2.10 12.75 -0.19
N GLN A 11 -1.79 13.23 1.02
CA GLN A 11 -0.79 14.27 1.25
C GLN A 11 0.19 13.81 2.32
N GLU A 12 1.46 14.10 2.09
CA GLU A 12 2.53 13.88 3.04
C GLU A 12 3.04 15.23 3.56
N ARG A 13 3.27 15.33 4.87
CA ARG A 13 3.95 16.48 5.48
C ARG A 13 5.02 16.00 6.44
N TYR A 14 6.24 16.45 6.22
CA TYR A 14 7.35 16.25 7.16
C TYR A 14 7.57 17.50 8.01
N THR A 15 7.62 17.31 9.33
CA THR A 15 8.04 18.35 10.28
C THR A 15 9.45 18.02 10.77
N HIS A 16 10.38 18.95 10.55
CA HIS A 16 11.74 18.86 11.07
C HIS A 16 11.74 19.06 12.59
N GLY A 17 12.52 18.25 13.32
CA GLY A 17 12.64 18.30 14.78
C GLY A 17 13.44 17.12 15.32
N THR A 18 13.55 17.01 16.64
CA THR A 18 14.18 15.86 17.32
C THR A 18 13.17 15.26 18.31
N PRO A 19 12.36 14.24 17.92
CA PRO A 19 12.36 13.56 16.61
C PRO A 19 11.66 14.36 15.50
N GLY A 20 12.00 14.02 14.26
CA GLY A 20 11.25 14.44 13.07
C GLY A 20 9.93 13.67 12.96
N ILE A 21 8.96 14.22 12.23
CA ILE A 21 7.61 13.67 12.18
C ILE A 21 7.08 13.65 10.75
N PHE A 22 6.75 12.46 10.25
CA PHE A 22 5.97 12.26 9.03
C PHE A 22 4.48 12.18 9.37
N ARG A 23 3.66 12.95 8.65
CA ARG A 23 2.21 12.88 8.73
C ARG A 23 1.62 12.56 7.37
N ILE A 24 0.79 11.53 7.33
CA ILE A 24 0.09 11.09 6.12
C ILE A 24 -1.39 11.45 6.28
N TYR A 25 -1.91 12.18 5.32
CA TYR A 25 -3.29 12.62 5.28
C TYR A 25 -4.04 12.02 4.09
N ALA A 26 -5.32 11.72 4.29
CA ALA A 26 -6.30 11.50 3.24
C ALA A 26 -7.20 12.73 3.18
N GLY A 27 -6.90 13.67 2.25
CA GLY A 27 -7.51 15.00 2.28
C GLY A 27 -7.15 15.76 3.55
N GLU A 28 -8.15 16.16 4.33
CA GLU A 28 -7.96 16.87 5.60
C GLU A 28 -7.82 15.92 6.81
N THR A 29 -7.99 14.60 6.61
CA THR A 29 -7.94 13.63 7.70
C THR A 29 -6.53 13.10 7.90
N LEU A 30 -5.96 13.25 9.10
CA LEU A 30 -4.71 12.59 9.48
C LEU A 30 -4.95 11.09 9.63
N VAL A 31 -4.29 10.28 8.80
CA VAL A 31 -4.41 8.82 8.81
C VAL A 31 -3.37 8.21 9.73
N THR A 32 -2.13 8.69 9.66
CA THR A 32 -1.06 8.21 10.56
C THR A 32 0.03 9.26 10.78
N GLU A 33 0.74 9.11 11.90
CA GLU A 33 1.92 9.87 12.26
C GLU A 33 3.05 8.88 12.57
N VAL A 34 4.21 9.07 11.92
CA VAL A 34 5.42 8.29 12.20
C VAL A 34 6.51 9.22 12.68
N ARG A 35 7.05 8.93 13.86
CA ARG A 35 8.19 9.65 14.44
C ARG A 35 9.47 8.97 13.99
N THR A 36 10.43 9.76 13.56
CA THR A 36 11.73 9.29 13.07
C THR A 36 12.84 10.07 13.76
N SER A 37 13.91 9.39 14.14
CA SER A 37 15.20 10.04 14.40
C SER A 37 15.86 10.48 13.09
N ASP A 38 16.89 11.33 13.18
CA ASP A 38 17.67 11.73 11.99
C ASP A 38 18.44 10.55 11.36
N GLU A 39 18.80 9.55 12.17
CA GLU A 39 19.44 8.30 11.73
C GLU A 39 18.45 7.40 10.98
N GLU A 40 17.22 7.24 11.49
CA GLU A 40 16.14 6.50 10.83
C GLU A 40 15.60 7.21 9.58
N ARG A 41 15.74 8.54 9.48
CA ARG A 41 15.30 9.29 8.30
C ARG A 41 16.14 8.96 7.07
N GLN A 42 17.43 8.69 7.26
CA GLN A 42 18.31 8.24 6.18
C GLN A 42 18.18 6.73 5.91
N ALA A 43 17.45 6.00 6.77
CA ALA A 43 17.14 4.62 6.52
C ALA A 43 16.17 4.52 5.32
N PRO A 44 16.34 3.50 4.46
CA PRO A 44 15.48 3.27 3.29
C PRO A 44 13.98 3.19 3.64
N ASP A 45 13.65 2.89 4.89
CA ASP A 45 12.30 2.71 5.38
C ASP A 45 11.48 4.00 5.40
N ALA A 46 12.10 5.18 5.58
CA ALA A 46 11.39 6.45 5.57
C ALA A 46 10.71 6.73 4.22
N HIS A 47 11.39 6.42 3.10
CA HIS A 47 10.83 6.54 1.76
C HIS A 47 9.71 5.52 1.49
N LEU A 48 9.77 4.34 2.11
CA LEU A 48 8.72 3.33 1.99
C LEU A 48 7.46 3.73 2.74
N ILE A 49 7.61 4.35 3.92
CA ILE A 49 6.49 4.87 4.70
C ILE A 49 5.75 5.96 3.91
N THR A 50 6.48 6.86 3.26
CA THR A 50 5.86 7.94 2.48
C THR A 50 5.24 7.46 1.18
N ALA A 51 5.81 6.42 0.55
CA ALA A 51 5.26 5.81 -0.66
C ALA A 51 4.06 4.88 -0.37
N ALA A 52 3.89 4.41 0.87
CA ALA A 52 2.90 3.38 1.22
C ALA A 52 1.46 3.70 0.75
N PRO A 53 0.93 4.93 0.88
CA PRO A 53 -0.41 5.24 0.40
C PRO A 53 -0.51 5.10 -1.13
N LEU A 54 0.47 5.62 -1.88
CA LEU A 54 0.47 5.51 -3.34
C LEU A 54 0.63 4.06 -3.81
N LEU A 55 1.43 3.25 -3.11
CA LEU A 55 1.56 1.82 -3.38
C LEU A 55 0.26 1.06 -3.13
N TYR A 56 -0.48 1.42 -2.07
CA TYR A 56 -1.80 0.86 -1.80
C TYR A 56 -2.79 1.18 -2.93
N GLU A 57 -2.84 2.44 -3.37
CA GLU A 57 -3.69 2.90 -4.48
C GLU A 57 -3.36 2.18 -5.79
N ALA A 58 -2.07 2.11 -6.14
CA ALA A 58 -1.62 1.45 -7.36
C ALA A 58 -1.96 -0.06 -7.38
N LEU A 59 -1.85 -0.73 -6.22
CA LEU A 59 -2.24 -2.14 -6.09
C LEU A 59 -3.74 -2.34 -6.25
N ARG A 60 -4.56 -1.40 -5.74
CA ARG A 60 -6.02 -1.42 -5.92
C ARG A 60 -6.40 -1.24 -7.39
N GLU A 61 -5.88 -0.21 -8.04
CA GLU A 61 -6.16 0.08 -9.45
C GLU A 61 -5.72 -1.05 -10.39
N LEU A 62 -4.57 -1.67 -10.13
CA LEU A 62 -4.08 -2.82 -10.89
C LEU A 62 -5.06 -4.01 -10.83
N LEU A 63 -5.58 -4.31 -9.64
CA LEU A 63 -6.50 -5.44 -9.45
C LEU A 63 -7.88 -5.14 -10.02
N ASP A 64 -8.39 -3.93 -9.81
CA ASP A 64 -9.69 -3.51 -10.37
C ASP A 64 -9.64 -3.55 -11.90
N SER A 65 -8.58 -3.02 -12.53
CA SER A 65 -8.39 -3.08 -13.99
C SER A 65 -8.28 -4.52 -14.52
N ALA A 66 -7.61 -5.39 -13.78
CA ALA A 66 -7.48 -6.80 -14.16
C ALA A 66 -8.81 -7.55 -14.05
N GLU A 67 -9.61 -7.29 -13.01
CA GLU A 67 -10.96 -7.87 -12.87
C GLU A 67 -11.91 -7.34 -13.95
N GLU A 68 -11.88 -6.03 -14.25
CA GLU A 68 -12.71 -5.42 -15.30
C GLU A 68 -12.40 -5.99 -16.69
N GLY A 69 -11.12 -6.11 -17.07
CA GLY A 69 -10.72 -6.70 -18.36
C GLY A 69 -11.18 -8.15 -18.54
N LEU A 70 -11.08 -8.94 -17.46
CA LEU A 70 -11.61 -10.31 -17.40
C LEU A 70 -13.13 -10.35 -17.56
N MET A 71 -13.85 -9.47 -16.85
CA MET A 71 -15.32 -9.47 -16.86
C MET A 71 -15.93 -8.93 -18.16
N GLN A 72 -15.33 -7.91 -18.77
CA GLN A 72 -15.91 -7.23 -19.94
C GLN A 72 -15.55 -7.94 -21.25
N ASN A 73 -14.30 -8.35 -21.42
CA ASN A 73 -13.78 -8.81 -22.70
C ASN A 73 -13.29 -10.27 -22.67
N GLY A 74 -13.26 -10.92 -21.49
CA GLY A 74 -12.55 -12.18 -21.30
C GLY A 74 -11.04 -12.04 -21.49
N GLU A 75 -10.53 -10.80 -21.52
CA GLU A 75 -9.13 -10.48 -21.74
C GLU A 75 -8.43 -10.43 -20.38
N GLY A 76 -7.95 -11.58 -19.95
CA GLY A 76 -7.12 -11.75 -18.77
C GLY A 76 -5.88 -12.58 -19.08
N CYS A 77 -4.74 -12.20 -18.50
CA CYS A 77 -3.61 -13.12 -18.41
C CYS A 77 -3.87 -14.12 -17.28
N GLU A 78 -4.06 -15.39 -17.64
CA GLU A 78 -4.26 -16.52 -16.72
C GLU A 78 -3.02 -17.43 -16.62
N CYS A 79 -1.84 -16.93 -16.99
CA CYS A 79 -0.62 -17.70 -16.76
C CYS A 79 -0.26 -17.70 -15.26
N ASP A 80 0.42 -18.75 -14.79
CA ASP A 80 0.82 -18.92 -13.39
C ASP A 80 1.49 -17.68 -12.81
N ARG A 81 2.34 -16.99 -13.59
CA ARG A 81 3.02 -15.75 -13.16
C ARG A 81 2.06 -14.59 -12.89
N CYS A 82 1.01 -14.46 -13.71
CA CYS A 82 -0.01 -13.44 -13.56
C CYS A 82 -0.88 -13.74 -12.32
N ASP A 83 -1.20 -15.01 -12.10
CA ASP A 83 -1.97 -15.43 -10.92
C ASP A 83 -1.17 -15.32 -9.62
N ASP A 84 0.11 -15.64 -9.63
CA ASP A 84 1.01 -15.41 -8.50
C ASP A 84 1.10 -13.92 -8.13
N ALA A 85 1.19 -13.05 -9.13
CA ALA A 85 1.22 -11.60 -8.93
C ALA A 85 -0.11 -11.08 -8.34
N LYS A 86 -1.26 -11.53 -8.87
CA LYS A 86 -2.59 -11.19 -8.31
C LYS A 86 -2.72 -11.67 -6.88
N HIS A 87 -2.33 -12.91 -6.58
CA HIS A 87 -2.35 -13.45 -5.22
C HIS A 87 -1.43 -12.65 -4.28
N ALA A 88 -0.25 -12.25 -4.73
CA ALA A 88 0.64 -11.41 -3.94
C ALA A 88 0.02 -10.04 -3.64
N ALA A 89 -0.58 -9.40 -4.62
CA ALA A 89 -1.28 -8.12 -4.45
C ALA A 89 -2.49 -8.25 -3.49
N TYR A 90 -3.29 -9.30 -3.63
CA TYR A 90 -4.40 -9.59 -2.70
C TYR A 90 -3.92 -9.82 -1.27
N ARG A 91 -2.81 -10.53 -1.08
CA ARG A 91 -2.21 -10.71 0.25
C ARG A 91 -1.75 -9.37 0.82
N ALA A 92 -1.04 -8.55 0.04
CA ALA A 92 -0.54 -7.24 0.47
C ALA A 92 -1.68 -6.31 0.89
N LEU A 93 -2.75 -6.20 0.10
CA LEU A 93 -3.94 -5.43 0.45
C LEU A 93 -4.66 -6.00 1.68
N GLY A 94 -4.75 -7.33 1.78
CA GLY A 94 -5.32 -7.99 2.95
C GLY A 94 -4.59 -7.65 4.24
N PHE A 95 -3.26 -7.53 4.21
CA PHE A 95 -2.48 -7.05 5.34
C PHE A 95 -2.73 -5.56 5.62
N ALA A 96 -2.67 -4.71 4.58
CA ALA A 96 -2.86 -3.27 4.72
C ALA A 96 -4.23 -2.91 5.33
N GLU A 97 -5.27 -3.67 4.97
CA GLU A 97 -6.65 -3.45 5.44
C GLU A 97 -6.99 -4.21 6.73
N GLY A 98 -6.03 -4.93 7.31
CA GLY A 98 -6.25 -5.73 8.52
C GLY A 98 -7.16 -6.95 8.32
N ARG A 99 -7.48 -7.33 7.07
CA ARG A 99 -8.24 -8.53 6.71
C ARG A 99 -7.43 -9.81 6.91
N THR A 100 -6.11 -9.71 6.85
CA THR A 100 -5.15 -10.80 7.07
C THR A 100 -4.19 -10.39 8.19
N ARG A 101 -3.98 -11.24 9.19
CA ARG A 101 -2.94 -11.04 10.21
C ARG A 101 -1.65 -11.71 9.75
N LEU A 102 -0.51 -11.03 9.89
CA LEU A 102 0.78 -11.70 9.84
C LEU A 102 0.81 -12.71 10.98
N LYS A 103 1.10 -13.98 10.70
CA LYS A 103 1.41 -14.91 11.79
C LYS A 103 2.66 -14.39 12.49
N GLU A 104 2.63 -14.28 13.81
CA GLU A 104 3.82 -13.92 14.60
C GLU A 104 5.00 -14.81 14.17
N GLY A 105 6.09 -14.18 13.73
CA GLY A 105 7.34 -14.88 13.37
C GLY A 105 7.63 -15.06 11.86
N GLN A 106 6.79 -14.60 10.93
CA GLN A 106 7.20 -14.51 9.52
C GLN A 106 7.87 -13.17 9.22
N SER A 107 9.19 -13.12 9.40
CA SER A 107 10.04 -12.09 8.80
C SER A 107 9.95 -12.22 7.28
N GLY A 108 9.62 -11.13 6.59
CA GLY A 108 9.79 -11.04 5.14
C GLY A 108 11.25 -11.33 4.82
N THR A 109 11.51 -12.40 4.09
CA THR A 109 12.85 -12.72 3.62
C THR A 109 13.27 -11.65 2.61
N PHE A 110 14.38 -10.99 2.93
CA PHE A 110 15.13 -10.05 2.09
C PHE A 110 15.48 -10.63 0.72
#